data_AF-A0A2P7AXG4-F1
#
_entry.id   AF-A0A2P7AXG4-F1
#
_cell.length_a   1.000
_cell.length_b   1.000
_cell.length_c   1.000
_cell.angle_alpha   90.00
_cell.angle_beta   90.00
_cell.angle_gamma   90.00
#
_symmetry.space_group_name_H-M   'P 1'
#
loop_
_entity.id
_entity.type
_entity.pdbx_description
1 polymer ?
#
loop_
_entity_poly.entity_id
_entity_poly.type
_entity_poly.pdbx_seq_one_letter_code
_entity_poly.pdbx_strand_id
1 'polypeptide(L)'
;MSKAQTSKRSATAVDITAVEEALASINAGKSVRCDLDNGGRIHIDRALPFLCVHVSDGRGGDAALDITSANASYLIAPDLDFAVAAVEVIAGAMTERFTAFVVLDVGELAQDRLLSDDAPYLLPFEITLSGTDQPETHAALDGFASAVGSIEAKFRSPRVDRRRAVDDPHALLAARLRGFPCVTVRFAPIYRVPGSENTYPDLRERVVANIFDAGLQAIAAFLKAAGIFKLPTHRALGRRAFVDAVERADRCIDEIAATFDFLLAVTPINADAAWHDFKANGFQRPPQFLYRPLTVQVNVEKKKLFSIAFDRFEDPVLFNLYREKQQELDLQLSMLFARETPRFMEFSRVLYGRVEPGLLHAAKDILAKTAGPGGEIAGGGGRAGSVDCYVIEQAARTMIEMYRRQYSGFEATVELRDDLPAGLLVSGGRLLISRSTSMTRRRLTALLSHEIGVHLLTYFNGSAQGLRLFRTGLAGYEGVQEGLAVLAEYLVGGMTTERLRLIAARVVACAAMLEGASFQETFHALVRDYGFSEISAFHMTLRLYRGGGLAKDAIYLRGLLEVLKHLGSGGALDPFWMGKIAASHFGVMQELNSRGLLKAPEIRPVFLLHPQAQKRLEKARSGLLPVEMIASS
;
A
#
# COMPACT_ATOMS: atom_id res chain seq x y z
N MET A 1 -55.08 -33.93 -40.67
CA MET A 1 -54.67 -34.74 -39.50
C MET A 1 -53.19 -35.08 -39.66
N SER A 2 -52.31 -34.36 -38.95
CA SER A 2 -50.92 -34.78 -38.77
C SER A 2 -50.53 -34.39 -37.35
N LYS A 3 -50.13 -35.38 -36.56
CA LYS A 3 -49.92 -35.29 -35.11
C LYS A 3 -48.65 -34.52 -34.81
N ALA A 4 -48.77 -33.51 -33.95
CA ALA A 4 -47.67 -32.88 -33.26
C ALA A 4 -46.94 -33.92 -32.38
N GLN A 5 -45.67 -34.15 -32.65
CA GLN A 5 -44.76 -34.87 -31.76
C GLN A 5 -44.23 -33.88 -30.72
N THR A 6 -44.83 -33.91 -29.54
CA THR A 6 -44.29 -33.31 -28.32
C THR A 6 -43.09 -34.13 -27.86
N SER A 7 -41.88 -33.64 -28.16
CA SER A 7 -40.63 -34.13 -27.59
C SER A 7 -40.59 -33.82 -26.08
N LYS A 8 -40.94 -34.81 -25.25
CA LYS A 8 -40.59 -34.84 -23.82
C LYS A 8 -39.06 -34.93 -23.71
N ARG A 9 -38.38 -33.81 -23.45
CA ARG A 9 -37.05 -33.83 -22.85
C ARG A 9 -37.20 -34.41 -21.44
N SER A 10 -36.67 -35.61 -21.21
CA SER A 10 -36.49 -36.12 -19.85
C SER A 10 -35.48 -35.23 -19.15
N ALA A 11 -35.80 -34.74 -17.94
CA ALA A 11 -34.85 -34.06 -17.08
C ALA A 11 -33.72 -35.04 -16.74
N THR A 12 -32.58 -34.90 -17.41
CA THR A 12 -31.31 -35.47 -16.97
C THR A 12 -31.01 -34.88 -15.60
N ALA A 13 -30.81 -35.73 -14.59
CA ALA A 13 -30.40 -35.30 -13.26
C ALA A 13 -29.10 -34.50 -13.40
N VAL A 14 -29.07 -33.30 -12.80
CA VAL A 14 -27.86 -32.49 -12.72
C VAL A 14 -26.86 -33.24 -11.84
N ASP A 15 -25.66 -33.51 -12.36
CA ASP A 15 -24.58 -34.08 -11.56
C ASP A 15 -24.07 -33.03 -10.57
N ILE A 16 -24.29 -33.29 -9.27
CA ILE A 16 -23.88 -32.42 -8.16
C ILE A 16 -22.82 -33.09 -7.26
N THR A 17 -22.21 -34.21 -7.68
CA THR A 17 -21.25 -34.94 -6.84
C THR A 17 -20.07 -34.06 -6.43
N ALA A 18 -19.56 -33.22 -7.33
CA ALA A 18 -18.51 -32.24 -7.00
C ALA A 18 -18.94 -31.23 -5.91
N VAL A 19 -20.23 -30.88 -5.86
CA VAL A 19 -20.80 -29.98 -4.82
C VAL A 19 -20.90 -30.69 -3.48
N GLU A 20 -21.28 -31.96 -3.46
CA GLU A 20 -21.34 -32.77 -2.25
C GLU A 20 -19.94 -33.00 -1.65
N GLU A 21 -18.95 -33.29 -2.49
CA GLU A 21 -17.54 -33.40 -2.08
C GLU A 21 -16.98 -32.07 -1.55
N ALA A 22 -17.35 -30.97 -2.20
CA ALA A 22 -17.04 -29.62 -1.72
C ALA A 22 -17.62 -29.41 -0.31
N LEU A 23 -18.90 -29.75 -0.12
CA LEU A 23 -19.57 -29.61 1.17
C LEU A 23 -18.89 -30.46 2.27
N ALA A 24 -18.55 -31.71 1.96
CA ALA A 24 -17.83 -32.59 2.88
C ALA A 24 -16.47 -32.00 3.31
N SER A 25 -15.75 -31.42 2.36
CA SER A 25 -14.46 -30.74 2.63
C SER A 25 -14.64 -29.51 3.53
N ILE A 26 -15.66 -28.69 3.28
CA ILE A 26 -15.98 -27.49 4.08
C ILE A 26 -16.40 -27.88 5.51
N ASN A 27 -17.17 -28.97 5.65
CA ASN A 27 -17.56 -29.51 6.95
C ASN A 27 -16.35 -30.04 7.73
N ALA A 28 -15.34 -30.56 7.02
CA ALA A 28 -14.03 -30.91 7.59
C ALA A 28 -13.10 -29.70 7.84
N GLY A 29 -13.58 -28.47 7.60
CA GLY A 29 -12.82 -27.23 7.81
C GLY A 29 -11.77 -26.92 6.73
N LYS A 30 -11.84 -27.57 5.56
CA LYS A 30 -10.92 -27.36 4.44
C LYS A 30 -11.52 -26.39 3.43
N SER A 31 -10.67 -25.56 2.83
CA SER A 31 -11.03 -24.71 1.69
C SER A 31 -11.27 -25.56 0.44
N VAL A 32 -12.21 -25.14 -0.41
CA VAL A 32 -12.52 -25.81 -1.66
C VAL A 32 -12.27 -24.90 -2.85
N ARG A 33 -11.65 -25.45 -3.89
CA ARG A 33 -11.63 -24.89 -5.25
C ARG A 33 -11.77 -26.04 -6.22
N CYS A 34 -12.91 -26.10 -6.90
CA CYS A 34 -13.24 -27.15 -7.86
C CYS A 34 -13.66 -26.51 -9.18
N ASP A 35 -12.94 -26.82 -10.26
CA ASP A 35 -13.39 -26.48 -11.61
C ASP A 35 -14.44 -27.51 -12.04
N LEU A 36 -15.55 -27.04 -12.59
CA LEU A 36 -16.67 -27.83 -13.07
C LEU A 36 -16.65 -27.87 -14.60
N ASP A 37 -17.45 -28.76 -15.17
CA ASP A 37 -17.66 -28.81 -16.62
C ASP A 37 -18.19 -27.48 -17.17
N ASN A 38 -17.95 -27.23 -18.46
CA ASN A 38 -18.39 -26.04 -19.19
C ASN A 38 -17.95 -24.70 -18.57
N GLY A 39 -16.79 -24.67 -17.91
CA GLY A 39 -16.22 -23.45 -17.34
C GLY A 39 -16.84 -23.02 -16.01
N GLY A 40 -17.66 -23.88 -15.41
CA GLY A 40 -18.15 -23.65 -14.05
C GLY A 40 -17.03 -23.76 -13.01
N ARG A 41 -17.26 -23.21 -11.83
CA ARG A 41 -16.31 -23.26 -10.71
C ARG A 41 -17.02 -23.07 -9.39
N ILE A 42 -16.67 -23.88 -8.39
CA ILE A 42 -17.03 -23.65 -6.99
C ILE A 42 -15.77 -23.30 -6.21
N HIS A 43 -15.86 -22.24 -5.41
CA HIS A 43 -14.80 -21.88 -4.49
C HIS A 43 -15.38 -21.39 -3.16
N ILE A 44 -14.97 -22.05 -2.08
CA ILE A 44 -15.37 -21.70 -0.72
C ILE A 44 -14.12 -21.77 0.15
N ASP A 45 -13.58 -20.60 0.51
CA ASP A 45 -12.40 -20.47 1.37
C ASP A 45 -12.64 -21.06 2.76
N ARG A 46 -13.83 -20.80 3.30
CA ARG A 46 -14.30 -21.21 4.61
C ARG A 46 -15.82 -21.19 4.62
N ALA A 47 -16.43 -21.90 5.56
CA ALA A 47 -17.87 -21.79 5.78
C ALA A 47 -18.26 -20.34 6.06
N LEU A 48 -19.14 -19.81 5.22
CA LEU A 48 -19.63 -18.44 5.26
C LEU A 48 -21.15 -18.44 5.09
N PRO A 49 -21.86 -17.51 5.74
CA PRO A 49 -23.33 -17.39 5.66
C PRO A 49 -23.81 -16.75 4.34
N PHE A 50 -23.03 -16.88 3.26
CA PHE A 50 -23.42 -16.40 1.94
C PHE A 50 -22.74 -17.20 0.81
N LEU A 51 -23.30 -17.10 -0.38
CA LEU A 51 -22.70 -17.57 -1.63
C LEU A 51 -22.97 -16.55 -2.74
N CYS A 52 -21.91 -16.08 -3.38
CA CYS A 52 -22.00 -15.23 -4.56
C CYS A 52 -22.13 -16.12 -5.81
N VAL A 53 -23.13 -15.88 -6.66
CA VAL A 53 -23.43 -16.75 -7.80
C VAL A 53 -23.41 -15.92 -9.07
N HIS A 54 -22.75 -16.44 -10.10
CA HIS A 54 -22.87 -15.96 -11.46
C HIS A 54 -23.25 -17.14 -12.34
N VAL A 55 -24.38 -17.01 -13.06
CA VAL A 55 -24.81 -17.99 -14.05
C VAL A 55 -24.24 -17.57 -15.39
N SER A 56 -23.28 -18.34 -15.90
CA SER A 56 -22.63 -18.05 -17.17
C SER A 56 -23.63 -18.16 -18.32
N ASP A 57 -23.52 -17.23 -19.27
CA ASP A 57 -24.22 -17.27 -20.55
C ASP A 57 -23.34 -17.86 -21.68
N GLY A 58 -22.17 -18.42 -21.33
CA GLY A 58 -21.16 -18.92 -22.25
C GLY A 58 -20.27 -17.84 -22.87
N ARG A 59 -20.46 -16.54 -22.54
CA ARG A 59 -19.55 -15.45 -22.94
C ARG A 59 -18.45 -15.32 -21.89
N GLY A 60 -17.21 -15.56 -22.29
CA GLY A 60 -16.05 -15.37 -21.41
C GLY A 60 -15.73 -13.89 -21.17
N GLY A 61 -15.29 -13.54 -19.96
CA GLY A 61 -14.62 -12.26 -19.68
C GLY A 61 -15.53 -11.09 -19.27
N ASP A 62 -16.78 -11.35 -18.89
CA ASP A 62 -17.64 -10.30 -18.33
C ASP A 62 -17.17 -9.84 -16.94
N ALA A 63 -17.59 -8.66 -16.51
CA ALA A 63 -17.21 -8.10 -15.21
C ALA A 63 -17.94 -8.80 -14.05
N ALA A 64 -19.12 -9.38 -14.30
CA ALA A 64 -19.88 -10.11 -13.29
C ALA A 64 -19.14 -11.36 -12.80
N LEU A 65 -18.47 -12.10 -13.70
CA LEU A 65 -17.60 -13.22 -13.35
C LEU A 65 -16.45 -12.77 -12.44
N ASP A 66 -15.81 -11.64 -12.73
CA ASP A 66 -14.72 -11.11 -11.89
C ASP A 66 -15.21 -10.66 -10.52
N ILE A 67 -16.37 -9.98 -10.46
CA ILE A 67 -17.01 -9.61 -9.20
C ILE A 67 -17.33 -10.85 -8.36
N THR A 68 -17.91 -11.87 -8.98
CA THR A 68 -18.29 -13.11 -8.29
C THR A 68 -17.06 -13.86 -7.82
N SER A 69 -16.05 -14.03 -8.68
CA SER A 69 -14.82 -14.73 -8.34
C SER A 69 -13.96 -13.99 -7.32
N ALA A 70 -14.10 -12.67 -7.15
CA ALA A 70 -13.43 -11.91 -6.09
C ALA A 70 -13.88 -12.29 -4.67
N ASN A 71 -15.05 -12.93 -4.51
CA ASN A 71 -15.59 -13.32 -3.23
C ASN A 71 -14.86 -14.54 -2.62
N ALA A 72 -15.02 -14.73 -1.31
CA ALA A 72 -14.46 -15.87 -0.57
C ALA A 72 -15.37 -17.12 -0.61
N SER A 73 -16.61 -16.96 -1.05
CA SER A 73 -17.60 -18.02 -1.24
C SER A 73 -18.38 -17.72 -2.50
N TYR A 74 -18.09 -18.44 -3.58
CA TYR A 74 -18.74 -18.24 -4.87
C TYR A 74 -18.97 -19.52 -5.69
N LEU A 75 -19.93 -19.40 -6.61
CA LEU A 75 -20.25 -20.37 -7.65
C LEU A 75 -20.34 -19.64 -9.00
N ILE A 76 -19.49 -20.04 -9.95
CA ILE A 76 -19.70 -19.81 -11.37
C ILE A 76 -20.46 -21.03 -11.90
N ALA A 77 -21.75 -20.87 -12.17
CA ALA A 77 -22.59 -21.96 -12.64
C ALA A 77 -22.63 -21.96 -14.19
N PRO A 78 -22.51 -23.13 -14.84
CA PRO A 78 -22.58 -23.23 -16.30
C PRO A 78 -23.98 -22.92 -16.84
N ASP A 79 -25.03 -23.19 -16.06
CA ASP A 79 -26.42 -22.89 -16.38
C ASP A 79 -27.27 -22.72 -15.11
N LEU A 80 -28.52 -22.31 -15.31
CA LEU A 80 -29.46 -22.04 -14.22
C LEU A 80 -29.90 -23.31 -13.49
N ASP A 81 -30.01 -24.45 -14.17
CA ASP A 81 -30.44 -25.71 -13.55
C ASP A 81 -29.38 -26.20 -12.57
N PHE A 82 -28.11 -26.13 -12.97
CA PHE A 82 -26.97 -26.39 -12.10
C PHE A 82 -26.90 -25.39 -10.94
N ALA A 83 -27.06 -24.10 -11.22
CA ALA A 83 -27.05 -23.07 -10.19
C ALA A 83 -28.06 -23.36 -9.08
N VAL A 84 -29.30 -23.70 -9.45
CA VAL A 84 -30.36 -24.01 -8.47
C VAL A 84 -29.99 -25.25 -7.65
N ALA A 85 -29.62 -26.36 -8.30
CA ALA A 85 -29.30 -27.60 -7.59
C ALA A 85 -28.11 -27.44 -6.64
N ALA A 86 -27.04 -26.77 -7.09
CA ALA A 86 -25.85 -26.53 -6.27
C ALA A 86 -26.13 -25.60 -5.09
N VAL A 87 -26.90 -24.52 -5.33
CA VAL A 87 -27.26 -23.56 -4.29
C VAL A 87 -28.15 -24.20 -3.24
N GLU A 88 -29.14 -25.04 -3.59
CA GLU A 88 -30.00 -25.71 -2.61
C GLU A 88 -29.20 -26.57 -1.62
N VAL A 89 -28.21 -27.31 -2.12
CA VAL A 89 -27.32 -28.14 -1.29
C VAL A 89 -26.45 -27.29 -0.37
N ILE A 90 -25.76 -26.28 -0.92
CA ILE A 90 -24.85 -25.43 -0.15
C ILE A 90 -25.64 -24.58 0.86
N ALA A 91 -26.72 -23.94 0.42
CA ALA A 91 -27.53 -23.06 1.24
C ALA A 91 -28.23 -23.83 2.37
N GLY A 92 -28.71 -25.06 2.12
CA GLY A 92 -29.28 -25.91 3.16
C GLY A 92 -28.27 -26.16 4.29
N ALA A 93 -27.10 -26.68 3.94
CA ALA A 93 -26.04 -26.99 4.89
C ALA A 93 -25.51 -25.75 5.63
N MET A 94 -25.36 -24.61 4.95
CA MET A 94 -24.90 -23.36 5.58
C MET A 94 -25.98 -22.72 6.46
N THR A 95 -27.26 -22.86 6.11
CA THR A 95 -28.38 -22.37 6.94
C THR A 95 -28.46 -23.15 8.25
N GLU A 96 -28.27 -24.47 8.23
CA GLU A 96 -28.18 -25.28 9.46
C GLU A 96 -27.05 -24.81 10.38
N ARG A 97 -25.93 -24.39 9.79
CA ARG A 97 -24.74 -23.95 10.54
C ARG A 97 -24.85 -22.53 11.10
N PHE A 98 -25.43 -21.60 10.35
CA PHE A 98 -25.42 -20.16 10.66
C PHE A 98 -26.80 -19.58 10.98
N THR A 99 -27.85 -20.41 11.01
CA THR A 99 -29.27 -20.05 11.16
C THR A 99 -29.88 -19.17 10.06
N ALA A 100 -29.05 -18.48 9.27
CA ALA A 100 -29.45 -17.75 8.08
C ALA A 100 -28.35 -17.79 7.02
N PHE A 101 -28.76 -17.67 5.76
CA PHE A 101 -27.88 -17.72 4.60
C PHE A 101 -28.44 -16.84 3.49
N VAL A 102 -27.57 -16.16 2.74
CA VAL A 102 -27.99 -15.32 1.61
C VAL A 102 -27.23 -15.66 0.33
N VAL A 103 -27.97 -15.70 -0.77
CA VAL A 103 -27.40 -15.83 -2.11
C VAL A 103 -27.29 -14.44 -2.74
N LEU A 104 -26.12 -14.10 -3.26
CA LEU A 104 -25.91 -12.88 -4.05
C LEU A 104 -25.74 -13.27 -5.52
N ASP A 105 -26.79 -13.14 -6.31
CA ASP A 105 -26.81 -13.41 -7.74
C ASP A 105 -26.34 -12.18 -8.54
N VAL A 106 -25.16 -12.25 -9.16
CA VAL A 106 -24.53 -11.14 -9.88
C VAL A 106 -24.46 -11.43 -11.38
N GLY A 107 -24.89 -10.46 -12.19
CA GLY A 107 -24.87 -10.54 -13.64
C GLY A 107 -24.86 -9.17 -14.29
N GLU A 108 -24.79 -9.15 -15.62
CA GLU A 108 -24.84 -7.93 -16.43
C GLU A 108 -26.19 -7.78 -17.14
N LEU A 109 -26.59 -6.54 -17.40
CA LEU A 109 -27.64 -6.26 -18.38
C LEU A 109 -27.08 -6.43 -19.80
N ALA A 110 -27.92 -6.79 -20.76
CA ALA A 110 -27.50 -6.93 -22.16
C ALA A 110 -26.98 -5.60 -22.75
N GLN A 111 -27.56 -4.48 -22.31
CA GLN A 111 -27.20 -3.13 -22.72
C GLN A 111 -27.59 -2.13 -21.62
N ASP A 112 -27.04 -0.92 -21.70
CA ASP A 112 -27.50 0.18 -20.86
C ASP A 112 -28.74 0.85 -21.47
N ARG A 113 -29.91 0.67 -20.84
CA ARG A 113 -31.17 1.23 -21.34
C ARG A 113 -31.29 2.73 -21.11
N LEU A 114 -30.44 3.30 -20.26
CA LEU A 114 -30.39 4.74 -19.98
C LEU A 114 -29.44 5.46 -20.93
N LEU A 115 -28.68 4.74 -21.76
CA LEU A 115 -27.80 5.37 -22.75
C LEU A 115 -28.63 5.91 -23.93
N SER A 116 -28.40 7.17 -24.30
CA SER A 116 -28.99 7.83 -25.45
C SER A 116 -27.90 8.60 -26.19
N ASP A 117 -27.83 8.46 -27.51
CA ASP A 117 -26.80 9.07 -28.35
C ASP A 117 -26.89 10.61 -28.42
N ASP A 118 -28.06 11.17 -28.12
CA ASP A 118 -28.37 12.60 -28.24
C ASP A 118 -28.43 13.33 -26.88
N ALA A 119 -27.96 12.69 -25.80
CA ALA A 119 -28.02 13.30 -24.47
C ALA A 119 -26.97 14.43 -24.32
N PRO A 120 -27.36 15.66 -23.93
CA PRO A 120 -26.42 16.78 -23.77
C PRO A 120 -25.52 16.64 -22.53
N TYR A 121 -25.66 15.56 -21.75
CA TYR A 121 -24.88 15.25 -20.56
C TYR A 121 -24.73 13.73 -20.38
N LEU A 122 -23.75 13.31 -19.57
CA LEU A 122 -23.53 11.91 -19.20
C LEU A 122 -24.70 11.40 -18.35
N LEU A 123 -25.59 10.61 -18.95
CA LEU A 123 -26.71 9.98 -18.25
C LEU A 123 -26.19 8.98 -17.21
N PRO A 124 -26.91 8.78 -16.08
CA PRO A 124 -26.56 7.71 -15.14
C PRO A 124 -26.64 6.34 -15.82
N PHE A 125 -25.94 5.36 -15.30
CA PHE A 125 -26.01 3.98 -15.79
C PHE A 125 -26.92 3.13 -14.92
N GLU A 126 -27.56 2.15 -15.54
CA GLU A 126 -28.56 1.35 -14.87
C GLU A 126 -27.94 0.25 -13.98
N ILE A 127 -28.49 0.10 -12.77
CA ILE A 127 -28.33 -1.08 -11.93
C ILE A 127 -29.73 -1.54 -11.51
N THR A 128 -30.10 -2.78 -11.82
CA THR A 128 -31.32 -3.39 -11.27
C THR A 128 -30.97 -4.16 -10.00
N LEU A 129 -31.83 -4.01 -9.00
CA LEU A 129 -31.65 -4.63 -7.69
C LEU A 129 -32.99 -5.21 -7.24
N SER A 130 -33.05 -6.52 -7.06
CA SER A 130 -34.24 -7.21 -6.56
C SER A 130 -33.87 -8.25 -5.53
N GLY A 131 -34.84 -8.64 -4.70
CA GLY A 131 -34.63 -9.74 -3.77
C GLY A 131 -35.93 -10.41 -3.37
N THR A 132 -35.79 -11.52 -2.66
CA THR A 132 -36.88 -12.21 -1.96
C THR A 132 -37.38 -11.39 -0.77
N ASP A 133 -38.61 -11.65 -0.30
CA ASP A 133 -39.35 -10.72 0.57
C ASP A 133 -38.93 -10.70 2.07
N GLN A 134 -37.88 -11.43 2.46
CA GLN A 134 -37.47 -11.47 3.88
C GLN A 134 -36.91 -10.12 4.35
N PRO A 135 -37.15 -9.71 5.62
CA PRO A 135 -36.63 -8.45 6.17
C PRO A 135 -35.11 -8.29 6.05
N GLU A 136 -34.36 -9.37 6.25
CA GLU A 136 -32.91 -9.40 6.17
C GLU A 136 -32.44 -9.18 4.72
N THR A 137 -33.18 -9.72 3.75
CA THR A 137 -32.95 -9.48 2.31
C THR A 137 -33.16 -8.00 1.98
N HIS A 138 -34.22 -7.38 2.51
CA HIS A 138 -34.43 -5.93 2.33
C HIS A 138 -33.27 -5.09 2.89
N ALA A 139 -32.75 -5.47 4.07
CA ALA A 139 -31.56 -4.83 4.63
C ALA A 139 -30.33 -4.97 3.71
N ALA A 140 -30.18 -6.11 3.03
CA ALA A 140 -29.14 -6.32 2.04
C ALA A 140 -29.29 -5.40 0.82
N LEU A 141 -30.52 -5.25 0.30
CA LEU A 141 -30.83 -4.34 -0.81
C LEU A 141 -30.54 -2.87 -0.43
N ASP A 142 -30.81 -2.49 0.82
CA ASP A 142 -30.46 -1.19 1.40
C ASP A 142 -28.95 -0.99 1.51
N GLY A 143 -28.23 -1.98 2.04
CA GLY A 143 -26.77 -1.96 2.10
C GLY A 143 -26.13 -1.77 0.72
N PHE A 144 -26.57 -2.54 -0.28
CA PHE A 144 -26.06 -2.44 -1.64
C PHE A 144 -26.32 -1.06 -2.27
N ALA A 145 -27.57 -0.59 -2.22
CA ALA A 145 -27.96 0.66 -2.87
C ALA A 145 -27.27 1.87 -2.22
N SER A 146 -27.13 1.86 -0.88
CA SER A 146 -26.39 2.90 -0.15
C SER A 146 -24.92 2.92 -0.55
N ALA A 147 -24.27 1.75 -0.61
CA ALA A 147 -22.87 1.62 -1.00
C ALA A 147 -22.63 2.20 -2.40
N VAL A 148 -23.43 1.77 -3.38
CA VAL A 148 -23.35 2.23 -4.76
C VAL A 148 -23.66 3.72 -4.89
N GLY A 149 -24.67 4.23 -4.18
CA GLY A 149 -25.05 5.64 -4.20
C GLY A 149 -24.03 6.59 -3.56
N SER A 150 -23.16 6.07 -2.69
CA SER A 150 -22.10 6.84 -2.02
C SER A 150 -20.85 7.06 -2.88
N ILE A 151 -20.76 6.39 -4.04
CA ILE A 151 -19.59 6.47 -4.92
C ILE A 151 -19.57 7.82 -5.63
N GLU A 152 -18.49 8.57 -5.45
CA GLU A 152 -18.26 9.79 -6.22
C GLU A 152 -18.08 9.43 -7.71
N ALA A 153 -19.06 9.82 -8.53
CA ALA A 153 -19.09 9.43 -9.92
C ALA A 153 -18.07 10.23 -10.75
N LYS A 154 -17.05 9.53 -11.25
CA LYS A 154 -16.05 10.11 -12.18
C LYS A 154 -16.51 10.12 -13.64
N PHE A 155 -17.33 9.15 -14.04
CA PHE A 155 -17.79 8.96 -15.42
C PHE A 155 -19.31 9.06 -15.54
N ARG A 156 -20.03 8.10 -14.95
CA ARG A 156 -21.49 8.05 -14.94
C ARG A 156 -21.94 7.62 -13.55
N SER A 157 -22.93 8.30 -12.99
CA SER A 157 -23.49 7.92 -11.69
C SER A 157 -24.36 6.67 -11.83
N PRO A 158 -24.33 5.74 -10.86
CA PRO A 158 -25.26 4.63 -10.86
C PRO A 158 -26.68 5.10 -10.56
N ARG A 159 -27.66 4.57 -11.27
CA ARG A 159 -29.09 4.68 -10.93
C ARG A 159 -29.61 3.30 -10.59
N VAL A 160 -29.94 3.10 -9.32
CA VAL A 160 -30.50 1.84 -8.81
C VAL A 160 -32.00 1.82 -9.06
N ASP A 161 -32.46 0.84 -9.83
CA ASP A 161 -33.87 0.50 -10.04
C ASP A 161 -34.23 -0.71 -9.18
N ARG A 162 -35.07 -0.49 -8.15
CA ARG A 162 -35.46 -1.52 -7.20
C ARG A 162 -36.74 -2.22 -7.61
N ARG A 163 -36.72 -3.55 -7.61
CA ARG A 163 -37.85 -4.40 -8.02
C ARG A 163 -38.11 -5.49 -7.00
N ARG A 164 -39.32 -6.04 -7.00
CA ARG A 164 -39.59 -7.32 -6.32
C ARG A 164 -39.07 -8.45 -7.21
N ALA A 165 -38.55 -9.52 -6.63
CA ALA A 165 -38.03 -10.65 -7.41
C ALA A 165 -39.08 -11.24 -8.38
N VAL A 166 -40.37 -11.20 -8.01
CA VAL A 166 -41.47 -11.67 -8.88
C VAL A 166 -41.70 -10.80 -10.12
N ASP A 167 -41.28 -9.53 -10.07
CA ASP A 167 -41.46 -8.55 -11.15
C ASP A 167 -40.16 -8.34 -11.95
N ASP A 168 -39.05 -8.94 -11.53
CA ASP A 168 -37.75 -8.80 -12.19
C ASP A 168 -37.47 -9.98 -13.14
N PRO A 169 -37.47 -9.78 -14.47
CA PRO A 169 -37.18 -10.84 -15.43
C PRO A 169 -35.76 -11.41 -15.30
N HIS A 170 -34.85 -10.72 -14.61
CA HIS A 170 -33.48 -11.16 -14.41
C HIS A 170 -33.27 -11.95 -13.10
N ALA A 171 -34.27 -12.01 -12.21
CA ALA A 171 -34.23 -12.71 -10.92
C ALA A 171 -34.61 -14.21 -11.06
N LEU A 172 -34.17 -14.85 -12.14
CA LEU A 172 -34.52 -16.24 -12.48
C LEU A 172 -34.07 -17.24 -11.39
N LEU A 173 -32.89 -17.01 -10.81
CA LEU A 173 -32.37 -17.83 -9.71
C LEU A 173 -33.23 -17.66 -8.45
N ALA A 174 -33.51 -16.42 -8.04
CA ALA A 174 -34.36 -16.11 -6.90
C ALA A 174 -35.78 -16.71 -7.04
N ALA A 175 -36.36 -16.67 -8.25
CA ALA A 175 -37.69 -17.23 -8.52
C ALA A 175 -37.77 -18.77 -8.32
N ARG A 176 -36.64 -19.47 -8.48
CA ARG A 176 -36.55 -20.93 -8.30
C ARG A 176 -36.12 -21.33 -6.89
N LEU A 177 -35.37 -20.49 -6.17
CA LEU A 177 -34.91 -20.72 -4.80
C LEU A 177 -35.96 -20.35 -3.74
N ARG A 178 -37.13 -20.99 -3.74
CA ARG A 178 -38.28 -20.61 -2.88
C ARG A 178 -38.08 -20.76 -1.37
N GLY A 179 -36.92 -21.21 -0.90
CA GLY A 179 -36.60 -21.40 0.52
C GLY A 179 -35.45 -20.56 1.06
N PHE A 180 -34.73 -19.80 0.22
CA PHE A 180 -33.50 -19.12 0.62
C PHE A 180 -33.53 -17.64 0.26
N PRO A 181 -33.11 -16.74 1.18
CA PRO A 181 -32.87 -15.34 0.86
C PRO A 181 -31.94 -15.17 -0.34
N CYS A 182 -32.39 -14.43 -1.36
CA CYS A 182 -31.63 -14.18 -2.57
C CYS A 182 -31.71 -12.71 -2.96
N VAL A 183 -30.55 -12.11 -3.24
CA VAL A 183 -30.39 -10.76 -3.77
C VAL A 183 -29.86 -10.88 -5.20
N THR A 184 -30.61 -10.39 -6.17
CA THR A 184 -30.20 -10.32 -7.57
C THR A 184 -29.75 -8.91 -7.91
N VAL A 185 -28.53 -8.80 -8.45
CA VAL A 185 -27.90 -7.57 -8.94
C VAL A 185 -27.65 -7.73 -10.44
N ARG A 186 -28.13 -6.77 -11.24
CA ARG A 186 -27.68 -6.60 -12.63
C ARG A 186 -27.19 -5.18 -12.83
N PHE A 187 -26.09 -5.02 -13.55
CA PHE A 187 -25.56 -3.70 -13.88
C PHE A 187 -25.33 -3.57 -15.39
N ALA A 188 -25.49 -2.36 -15.91
CA ALA A 188 -25.20 -2.05 -17.30
C ALA A 188 -23.68 -2.22 -17.59
N PRO A 189 -23.30 -2.84 -18.72
CA PRO A 189 -21.90 -3.12 -19.05
C PRO A 189 -21.20 -1.87 -19.60
N ILE A 190 -21.17 -0.79 -18.83
CA ILE A 190 -20.65 0.53 -19.24
C ILE A 190 -19.18 0.54 -19.62
N TYR A 191 -18.44 -0.50 -19.24
CA TYR A 191 -17.05 -0.69 -19.58
C TYR A 191 -16.85 -1.20 -21.01
N ARG A 192 -17.91 -1.62 -21.72
CA ARG A 192 -17.82 -2.02 -23.13
C ARG A 192 -17.93 -0.79 -24.03
N VAL A 193 -17.10 -0.75 -25.07
CA VAL A 193 -17.15 0.32 -26.07
C VAL A 193 -18.41 0.09 -26.94
N PRO A 194 -19.32 1.08 -27.05
CA PRO A 194 -20.51 0.92 -27.87
C PRO A 194 -20.18 0.52 -29.31
N GLY A 195 -20.87 -0.51 -29.83
CA GLY A 195 -20.66 -1.01 -31.19
C GLY A 195 -19.33 -1.75 -31.42
N SER A 196 -18.60 -2.13 -30.36
CA SER A 196 -17.31 -2.82 -30.45
C SER A 196 -17.17 -3.92 -29.40
N GLU A 197 -16.33 -4.92 -29.68
CA GLU A 197 -15.88 -5.93 -28.71
C GLU A 197 -14.81 -5.39 -27.74
N ASN A 198 -14.36 -4.15 -27.93
CA ASN A 198 -13.37 -3.52 -27.07
C ASN A 198 -13.96 -3.12 -25.71
N THR A 199 -13.11 -3.06 -24.70
CA THR A 199 -13.46 -2.57 -23.35
C THR A 199 -12.62 -1.35 -22.97
N TYR A 200 -13.13 -0.55 -22.05
CA TYR A 200 -12.44 0.50 -21.31
C TYR A 200 -11.84 -0.11 -20.03
N PRO A 201 -10.54 -0.45 -19.98
CA PRO A 201 -9.99 -1.25 -18.89
C PRO A 201 -10.09 -0.57 -17.52
N ASP A 202 -9.76 0.74 -17.42
CA ASP A 202 -9.88 1.51 -16.16
C ASP A 202 -11.33 1.55 -15.66
N LEU A 203 -12.31 1.68 -16.57
CA LEU A 203 -13.72 1.68 -16.19
C LEU A 203 -14.17 0.29 -15.74
N ARG A 204 -13.71 -0.78 -16.41
CA ARG A 204 -13.98 -2.17 -16.01
C ARG A 204 -13.49 -2.44 -14.59
N GLU A 205 -12.23 -2.10 -14.30
CA GLU A 205 -11.62 -2.26 -12.97
C GLU A 205 -12.42 -1.53 -11.88
N ARG A 206 -12.86 -0.30 -12.15
CA ARG A 206 -13.69 0.47 -11.22
C ARG A 206 -15.06 -0.17 -10.99
N VAL A 207 -15.74 -0.61 -12.05
CA VAL A 207 -17.05 -1.28 -11.92
C VAL A 207 -16.92 -2.55 -11.09
N VAL A 208 -15.90 -3.39 -11.37
CA VAL A 208 -15.64 -4.60 -10.60
C VAL A 208 -15.42 -4.28 -9.12
N ALA A 209 -14.50 -3.36 -8.80
CA ALA A 209 -14.20 -3.00 -7.42
C ALA A 209 -15.43 -2.44 -6.67
N ASN A 210 -16.21 -1.57 -7.33
CA ASN A 210 -17.37 -0.91 -6.74
C ASN A 210 -18.53 -1.88 -6.48
N ILE A 211 -18.88 -2.73 -7.45
CA ILE A 211 -19.97 -3.70 -7.29
C ILE A 211 -19.56 -4.80 -6.31
N PHE A 212 -18.29 -5.21 -6.30
CA PHE A 212 -17.75 -6.14 -5.31
C PHE A 212 -17.90 -5.59 -3.87
N ASP A 213 -17.43 -4.36 -3.60
CA ASP A 213 -17.53 -3.76 -2.27
C ASP A 213 -19.01 -3.56 -1.86
N ALA A 214 -19.86 -3.11 -2.78
CA ALA A 214 -21.29 -3.00 -2.54
C ALA A 214 -21.97 -4.35 -2.22
N GLY A 215 -21.55 -5.42 -2.89
CA GLY A 215 -21.98 -6.79 -2.59
C GLY A 215 -21.60 -7.22 -1.18
N LEU A 216 -20.37 -6.95 -0.76
CA LEU A 216 -19.93 -7.22 0.62
C LEU A 216 -20.71 -6.40 1.65
N GLN A 217 -21.04 -5.14 1.36
CA GLN A 217 -21.88 -4.31 2.23
C GLN A 217 -23.33 -4.84 2.31
N ALA A 218 -23.88 -5.32 1.20
CA ALA A 218 -25.18 -5.97 1.16
C ALA A 218 -25.22 -7.20 2.09
N ILE A 219 -24.20 -8.07 1.96
CA ILE A 219 -24.08 -9.25 2.81
C ILE A 219 -23.90 -8.83 4.27
N ALA A 220 -23.04 -7.85 4.58
CA ALA A 220 -22.87 -7.39 5.95
C ALA A 220 -24.16 -6.83 6.57
N ALA A 221 -24.97 -6.12 5.78
CA ALA A 221 -26.29 -5.64 6.20
C ALA A 221 -27.27 -6.78 6.45
N PHE A 222 -27.30 -7.80 5.58
CA PHE A 222 -28.06 -9.03 5.78
C PHE A 222 -27.68 -9.70 7.11
N LEU A 223 -26.38 -9.93 7.34
CA LEU A 223 -25.89 -10.62 8.54
C LEU A 223 -26.20 -9.87 9.83
N LYS A 224 -26.17 -8.54 9.76
CA LYS A 224 -26.56 -7.68 10.89
C LYS A 224 -28.06 -7.81 11.18
N ALA A 225 -28.90 -7.80 10.15
CA ALA A 225 -30.35 -7.95 10.30
C ALA A 225 -30.73 -9.36 10.81
N ALA A 226 -30.05 -10.39 10.31
CA ALA A 226 -30.23 -11.79 10.72
C ALA A 226 -29.63 -12.12 12.10
N GLY A 227 -28.84 -11.22 12.69
CA GLY A 227 -28.26 -11.41 14.02
C GLY A 227 -27.18 -12.50 14.12
N ILE A 228 -26.51 -12.86 13.02
CA ILE A 228 -25.58 -14.02 12.99
C ILE A 228 -24.31 -13.75 13.80
N PHE A 229 -23.53 -12.73 13.42
CA PHE A 229 -22.34 -12.30 14.17
C PHE A 229 -21.98 -10.85 13.86
N LYS A 230 -21.26 -10.20 14.78
CA LYS A 230 -20.76 -8.84 14.59
C LYS A 230 -19.49 -8.86 13.76
N LEU A 231 -19.56 -8.27 12.57
CA LEU A 231 -18.40 -8.01 11.73
C LEU A 231 -17.65 -6.75 12.19
N PRO A 232 -16.30 -6.75 12.20
CA PRO A 232 -15.53 -5.52 12.40
C PRO A 232 -15.71 -4.55 11.23
N THR A 233 -15.72 -5.08 10.00
CA THR A 233 -16.02 -4.37 8.74
C THR A 233 -16.64 -5.36 7.75
N HIS A 234 -17.35 -4.88 6.71
CA HIS A 234 -17.90 -5.76 5.65
C HIS A 234 -16.81 -6.53 4.91
N ARG A 235 -15.61 -5.95 4.79
CA ARG A 235 -14.47 -6.56 4.08
C ARG A 235 -13.85 -7.77 4.78
N ALA A 236 -14.16 -8.01 6.05
CA ALA A 236 -13.78 -9.25 6.75
C ALA A 236 -14.43 -10.52 6.15
N LEU A 237 -15.44 -10.35 5.28
CA LEU A 237 -16.05 -11.41 4.47
C LEU A 237 -15.20 -11.84 3.27
N GLY A 238 -14.18 -11.04 2.91
CA GLY A 238 -13.25 -11.35 1.84
C GLY A 238 -12.35 -12.57 2.11
N ARG A 239 -11.47 -12.85 1.16
CA ARG A 239 -10.59 -14.04 1.16
C ARG A 239 -9.56 -14.02 2.27
N ARG A 240 -9.14 -15.20 2.76
CA ARG A 240 -8.15 -15.31 3.88
C ARG A 240 -6.83 -15.94 3.49
N ALA A 241 -6.64 -16.31 2.23
CA ALA A 241 -5.37 -16.84 1.73
C ALA A 241 -4.89 -16.01 0.54
N PHE A 242 -3.56 -15.91 0.41
CA PHE A 242 -2.95 -15.44 -0.83
C PHE A 242 -3.02 -16.57 -1.85
N VAL A 243 -3.51 -16.27 -3.05
CA VAL A 243 -3.50 -17.24 -4.15
C VAL A 243 -2.12 -17.29 -4.81
N ASP A 244 -1.75 -18.41 -5.42
CA ASP A 244 -0.47 -18.60 -6.12
C ASP A 244 -0.13 -17.50 -7.15
N ALA A 245 -1.15 -16.88 -7.75
CA ALA A 245 -0.96 -15.74 -8.64
C ALA A 245 -0.35 -14.53 -7.91
N VAL A 246 -0.86 -14.21 -6.72
CA VAL A 246 -0.36 -13.12 -5.87
C VAL A 246 1.06 -13.42 -5.43
N GLU A 247 1.33 -14.63 -4.93
CA GLU A 247 2.68 -14.99 -4.46
C GLU A 247 3.72 -14.98 -5.59
N ARG A 248 3.34 -15.37 -6.81
CA ARG A 248 4.23 -15.30 -7.98
C ARG A 248 4.55 -13.86 -8.35
N ALA A 249 3.53 -13.00 -8.42
CA ALA A 249 3.71 -11.58 -8.70
C ALA A 249 4.54 -10.89 -7.61
N ASP A 250 4.31 -11.24 -6.33
CA ASP A 250 5.10 -10.78 -5.18
C ASP A 250 6.58 -11.09 -5.34
N ARG A 251 6.91 -12.34 -5.64
CA ARG A 251 8.30 -12.76 -5.90
C ARG A 251 8.91 -12.02 -7.08
N CYS A 252 8.18 -11.85 -8.18
CA CYS A 252 8.68 -11.13 -9.36
C CYS A 252 8.96 -9.65 -9.05
N ILE A 253 8.05 -8.95 -8.36
CA ILE A 253 8.27 -7.55 -7.95
C ILE A 253 9.50 -7.45 -7.04
N ASP A 254 9.60 -8.33 -6.06
CA ASP A 254 10.69 -8.34 -5.10
C ASP A 254 12.04 -8.65 -5.76
N GLU A 255 12.09 -9.61 -6.69
CA GLU A 255 13.28 -9.93 -7.48
C GLU A 255 13.75 -8.72 -8.29
N ILE A 256 12.84 -8.01 -8.95
CA ILE A 256 13.17 -6.79 -9.70
C ILE A 256 13.69 -5.70 -8.78
N ALA A 257 13.00 -5.45 -7.66
CA ALA A 257 13.41 -4.46 -6.66
C ALA A 257 14.79 -4.78 -6.07
N ALA A 258 15.15 -6.06 -5.95
CA ALA A 258 16.45 -6.51 -5.47
C ALA A 258 17.59 -6.36 -6.49
N THR A 259 17.29 -6.13 -7.78
CA THR A 259 18.33 -5.97 -8.82
C THR A 259 19.10 -4.65 -8.73
N PHE A 260 18.57 -3.65 -8.01
CA PHE A 260 19.22 -2.36 -7.85
C PHE A 260 19.06 -1.82 -6.42
N ASP A 261 20.12 -1.22 -5.89
CA ASP A 261 20.04 -0.36 -4.71
C ASP A 261 19.96 1.09 -5.17
N PHE A 262 18.74 1.63 -5.18
CA PHE A 262 18.48 2.96 -5.71
C PHE A 262 19.33 4.04 -5.04
N LEU A 263 19.38 4.05 -3.69
CA LEU A 263 20.11 5.07 -2.95
C LEU A 263 21.61 4.94 -3.17
N LEU A 264 22.15 3.72 -3.20
CA LEU A 264 23.56 3.49 -3.49
C LEU A 264 23.94 3.90 -4.92
N ALA A 265 23.07 3.63 -5.89
CA ALA A 265 23.29 3.93 -7.30
C ALA A 265 23.29 5.44 -7.62
N VAL A 266 22.59 6.24 -6.82
CA VAL A 266 22.55 7.71 -6.95
C VAL A 266 23.44 8.43 -5.93
N THR A 267 24.22 7.70 -5.12
CA THR A 267 25.15 8.30 -4.16
C THR A 267 26.55 8.41 -4.76
N PRO A 268 27.16 9.62 -4.80
CA PRO A 268 28.52 9.80 -5.31
C PRO A 268 29.55 9.02 -4.50
N ILE A 269 30.59 8.52 -5.17
CA ILE A 269 31.72 7.80 -4.53
C ILE A 269 32.90 8.71 -4.18
N ASN A 270 32.87 9.97 -4.62
CA ASN A 270 33.97 10.92 -4.49
C ASN A 270 33.64 12.12 -3.60
N ALA A 271 32.75 11.96 -2.61
CA ALA A 271 32.25 13.10 -1.80
C ALA A 271 33.37 13.95 -1.17
N ASP A 272 34.39 13.31 -0.57
CA ASP A 272 35.50 14.00 0.06
C ASP A 272 36.37 14.76 -0.96
N ALA A 273 36.68 14.13 -2.09
CA ALA A 273 37.43 14.76 -3.18
C ALA A 273 36.64 15.94 -3.80
N ALA A 274 35.33 15.75 -4.00
CA ALA A 274 34.42 16.78 -4.50
C ALA A 274 34.34 17.99 -3.55
N TRP A 275 34.37 17.77 -2.24
CA TRP A 275 34.46 18.85 -1.25
C TRP A 275 35.75 19.66 -1.40
N HIS A 276 36.90 18.97 -1.52
CA HIS A 276 38.20 19.62 -1.60
C HIS A 276 38.33 20.43 -2.90
N ASP A 277 37.85 19.90 -4.02
CA ASP A 277 37.80 20.59 -5.31
C ASP A 277 36.89 21.82 -5.27
N PHE A 278 35.67 21.68 -4.73
CA PHE A 278 34.73 22.78 -4.58
C PHE A 278 35.28 23.92 -3.72
N LYS A 279 35.96 23.56 -2.62
CA LYS A 279 36.63 24.52 -1.73
C LYS A 279 37.83 25.18 -2.39
N ALA A 280 38.70 24.43 -3.06
CA ALA A 280 39.85 24.96 -3.79
C ALA A 280 39.43 25.93 -4.91
N ASN A 281 38.24 25.74 -5.48
CA ASN A 281 37.66 26.64 -6.45
C ASN A 281 36.98 27.91 -5.85
N GLY A 282 37.00 28.09 -4.54
CA GLY A 282 36.34 29.23 -3.89
C GLY A 282 34.81 29.22 -4.06
N PHE A 283 34.22 28.02 -4.18
CA PHE A 283 32.77 27.81 -4.26
C PHE A 283 32.09 28.45 -5.48
N GLN A 284 32.82 28.65 -6.58
CA GLN A 284 32.31 29.34 -7.78
C GLN A 284 31.70 28.39 -8.82
N ARG A 285 32.24 27.17 -8.96
CA ARG A 285 31.77 26.14 -9.91
C ARG A 285 31.21 24.94 -9.17
N PRO A 286 30.20 24.23 -9.71
CA PRO A 286 29.67 23.05 -9.05
C PRO A 286 30.72 21.93 -9.03
N PRO A 287 30.79 21.10 -7.97
CA PRO A 287 31.66 19.94 -7.94
C PRO A 287 31.27 18.90 -8.99
N GLN A 288 32.24 18.15 -9.50
CA GLN A 288 31.97 16.98 -10.31
C GLN A 288 31.69 15.77 -9.41
N PHE A 289 30.51 15.16 -9.55
CA PHE A 289 30.16 13.92 -8.87
C PHE A 289 30.49 12.71 -9.74
N LEU A 290 31.08 11.70 -9.13
CA LEU A 290 31.38 10.42 -9.75
C LEU A 290 30.49 9.35 -9.14
N TYR A 291 29.91 8.50 -9.98
CA TYR A 291 28.97 7.45 -9.56
C TYR A 291 29.51 6.06 -9.89
N ARG A 292 29.03 5.08 -9.14
CA ARG A 292 29.25 3.67 -9.48
C ARG A 292 28.62 3.36 -10.84
N PRO A 293 29.24 2.49 -11.66
CA PRO A 293 28.58 1.92 -12.82
C PRO A 293 27.26 1.26 -12.41
N LEU A 294 26.22 1.48 -13.21
CA LEU A 294 24.94 0.80 -12.99
C LEU A 294 25.09 -0.67 -13.37
N THR A 295 24.80 -1.57 -12.44
CA THR A 295 24.76 -3.02 -12.69
C THR A 295 23.44 -3.46 -13.33
N VAL A 296 22.42 -2.60 -13.24
CA VAL A 296 21.06 -2.88 -13.73
C VAL A 296 20.90 -2.47 -15.20
N GLN A 297 20.37 -3.37 -16.02
CA GLN A 297 19.91 -3.05 -17.37
C GLN A 297 18.48 -2.52 -17.31
N VAL A 298 18.33 -1.19 -17.20
CA VAL A 298 17.03 -0.54 -16.93
C VAL A 298 15.91 -1.01 -17.86
N ASN A 299 16.15 -1.07 -19.18
CA ASN A 299 15.11 -1.45 -20.13
C ASN A 299 14.68 -2.92 -19.97
N VAL A 300 15.61 -3.81 -19.60
CA VAL A 300 15.32 -5.23 -19.34
C VAL A 300 14.46 -5.37 -18.09
N GLU A 301 14.82 -4.68 -17.00
CA GLU A 301 14.05 -4.72 -15.76
C GLU A 301 12.67 -4.07 -15.89
N LYS A 302 12.56 -2.95 -16.63
CA LYS A 302 11.25 -2.37 -16.97
C LYS A 302 10.38 -3.36 -17.76
N LYS A 303 10.95 -4.04 -18.76
CA LYS A 303 10.22 -5.06 -19.53
C LYS A 303 9.72 -6.18 -18.62
N LYS A 304 10.56 -6.70 -17.73
CA LYS A 304 10.15 -7.72 -16.73
C LYS A 304 9.04 -7.20 -15.83
N LEU A 305 9.18 -5.98 -15.31
CA LEU A 305 8.23 -5.31 -14.42
C LEU A 305 6.85 -5.20 -15.05
N PHE A 306 6.76 -4.80 -16.32
CA PHE A 306 5.50 -4.68 -17.06
C PHE A 306 4.99 -6.00 -17.65
N SER A 307 5.77 -7.08 -17.56
CA SER A 307 5.32 -8.44 -17.93
C SER A 307 4.64 -9.18 -16.78
N ILE A 308 4.58 -8.59 -15.57
CA ILE A 308 3.92 -9.19 -14.42
C ILE A 308 2.40 -9.19 -14.67
N ALA A 309 1.85 -10.40 -14.68
CA ALA A 309 0.44 -10.70 -14.90
C ALA A 309 -0.38 -10.41 -13.63
N PHE A 310 -1.13 -9.30 -13.65
CA PHE A 310 -2.09 -8.95 -12.59
C PHE A 310 -3.53 -9.34 -12.92
N ASP A 311 -3.80 -9.80 -14.14
CA ASP A 311 -5.10 -10.24 -14.65
C ASP A 311 -5.73 -11.37 -13.82
N ARG A 312 -4.92 -12.12 -13.06
CA ARG A 312 -5.38 -13.21 -12.20
C ARG A 312 -5.58 -12.81 -10.74
N PHE A 313 -5.50 -11.51 -10.44
CA PHE A 313 -5.75 -11.01 -9.09
C PHE A 313 -7.25 -10.90 -8.89
N GLU A 314 -7.80 -11.90 -8.19
CA GLU A 314 -9.21 -11.91 -7.80
C GLU A 314 -9.47 -10.91 -6.64
N ASP A 315 -8.43 -10.39 -5.97
CA ASP A 315 -8.55 -9.40 -4.88
C ASP A 315 -8.20 -7.97 -5.36
N PRO A 316 -9.19 -7.05 -5.48
CA PRO A 316 -8.96 -5.68 -5.94
C PRO A 316 -8.01 -4.87 -5.05
N VAL A 317 -7.96 -5.17 -3.74
CA VAL A 317 -7.10 -4.45 -2.79
C VAL A 317 -5.65 -4.81 -3.05
N LEU A 318 -5.34 -6.11 -3.18
CA LEU A 318 -4.00 -6.56 -3.52
C LEU A 318 -3.60 -6.07 -4.90
N PHE A 319 -4.50 -6.14 -5.90
CA PHE A 319 -4.24 -5.62 -7.24
C PHE A 319 -3.72 -4.18 -7.18
N ASN A 320 -4.45 -3.29 -6.51
CA ASN A 320 -4.05 -1.88 -6.38
C ASN A 320 -2.68 -1.70 -5.71
N LEU A 321 -2.41 -2.40 -4.61
CA LEU A 321 -1.10 -2.31 -3.92
C LEU A 321 0.06 -2.69 -4.83
N TYR A 322 -0.08 -3.74 -5.63
CA TYR A 322 0.97 -4.16 -6.56
C TYR A 322 1.10 -3.24 -7.77
N ARG A 323 -0.01 -2.68 -8.27
CA ARG A 323 0.01 -1.67 -9.34
C ARG A 323 0.74 -0.40 -8.90
N GLU A 324 0.46 0.09 -7.69
CA GLU A 324 1.19 1.23 -7.11
C GLU A 324 2.68 0.90 -6.95
N LYS A 325 3.02 -0.30 -6.45
CA LYS A 325 4.42 -0.71 -6.32
C LYS A 325 5.12 -0.82 -7.67
N GLN A 326 4.44 -1.32 -8.70
CA GLN A 326 4.96 -1.36 -10.06
C GLN A 326 5.31 0.05 -10.57
N GLN A 327 4.44 1.03 -10.34
CA GLN A 327 4.69 2.41 -10.73
C GLN A 327 5.87 3.03 -9.97
N GLU A 328 5.99 2.77 -8.66
CA GLU A 328 7.13 3.23 -7.86
C GLU A 328 8.47 2.70 -8.40
N LEU A 329 8.53 1.39 -8.70
CA LEU A 329 9.75 0.78 -9.27
C LEU A 329 10.06 1.30 -10.67
N ASP A 330 9.04 1.55 -11.51
CA ASP A 330 9.23 2.17 -12.83
C ASP A 330 9.80 3.59 -12.70
N LEU A 331 9.34 4.39 -11.73
CA LEU A 331 9.90 5.70 -11.44
C LEU A 331 11.36 5.61 -11.00
N GLN A 332 11.69 4.71 -10.07
CA GLN A 332 13.08 4.51 -9.64
C GLN A 332 13.99 4.09 -10.80
N LEU A 333 13.54 3.15 -11.65
CA LEU A 333 14.25 2.75 -12.86
C LEU A 333 14.41 3.90 -13.86
N SER A 334 13.37 4.73 -14.03
CA SER A 334 13.42 5.94 -14.86
C SER A 334 14.43 6.96 -14.35
N MET A 335 14.51 7.15 -13.02
CA MET A 335 15.51 7.99 -12.38
C MET A 335 16.92 7.44 -12.63
N LEU A 336 17.14 6.13 -12.49
CA LEU A 336 18.45 5.54 -12.79
C LEU A 336 18.84 5.72 -14.27
N PHE A 337 17.89 5.60 -15.20
CA PHE A 337 18.12 5.87 -16.62
C PHE A 337 18.45 7.35 -16.90
N ALA A 338 17.81 8.25 -16.16
CA ALA A 338 17.99 9.69 -16.30
C ALA A 338 19.13 10.27 -15.42
N ARG A 339 19.91 9.41 -14.74
CA ARG A 339 20.98 9.83 -13.82
C ARG A 339 21.93 10.81 -14.53
N GLU A 340 22.27 11.89 -13.83
CA GLU A 340 23.12 12.99 -14.33
C GLU A 340 22.48 13.82 -15.45
N THR A 341 21.15 13.79 -15.59
CA THR A 341 20.41 14.66 -16.52
C THR A 341 19.32 15.48 -15.79
N PRO A 342 18.89 16.63 -16.34
CA PRO A 342 17.81 17.42 -15.74
C PRO A 342 16.49 16.65 -15.54
N ARG A 343 16.23 15.61 -16.35
CA ARG A 343 15.03 14.76 -16.22
C ARG A 343 15.01 13.99 -14.90
N PHE A 344 16.16 13.73 -14.27
CA PHE A 344 16.23 13.06 -12.97
C PHE A 344 15.43 13.83 -11.91
N MET A 345 15.58 15.16 -11.88
CA MET A 345 14.88 16.02 -10.93
C MET A 345 13.36 15.96 -11.10
N GLU A 346 12.88 15.90 -12.35
CA GLU A 346 11.44 15.80 -12.60
C GLU A 346 10.87 14.46 -12.16
N PHE A 347 11.56 13.34 -12.43
CA PHE A 347 11.16 12.05 -11.86
C PHE A 347 11.26 12.03 -10.33
N SER A 348 12.27 12.69 -9.76
CA SER A 348 12.37 12.84 -8.31
C SER A 348 11.19 13.63 -7.73
N ARG A 349 10.70 14.65 -8.44
CA ARG A 349 9.53 15.45 -8.04
C ARG A 349 8.26 14.61 -8.06
N VAL A 350 8.13 13.68 -9.01
CA VAL A 350 7.01 12.73 -9.07
C VAL A 350 7.08 11.72 -7.93
N LEU A 351 8.27 11.14 -7.68
CA LEU A 351 8.43 10.09 -6.66
C LEU A 351 8.32 10.61 -5.21
N TYR A 352 8.94 11.76 -4.92
CA TYR A 352 9.02 12.32 -3.56
C TYR A 352 8.08 13.51 -3.31
N GLY A 353 7.36 13.94 -4.33
CA GLY A 353 6.47 15.11 -4.29
C GLY A 353 7.21 16.45 -4.37
N ARG A 354 6.42 17.53 -4.50
CA ARG A 354 6.90 18.92 -4.39
C ARG A 354 7.08 19.31 -2.92
N VAL A 355 7.82 20.38 -2.63
CA VAL A 355 7.79 20.99 -1.28
C VAL A 355 6.51 21.84 -1.16
N GLU A 356 5.59 21.45 -0.28
CA GLU A 356 4.32 22.16 -0.08
C GLU A 356 4.55 23.50 0.65
N PRO A 357 3.72 24.54 0.39
CA PRO A 357 3.86 25.84 1.06
C PRO A 357 3.85 25.75 2.59
N GLY A 358 2.99 24.90 3.16
CA GLY A 358 2.94 24.68 4.60
C GLY A 358 4.20 24.01 5.16
N LEU A 359 4.79 23.07 4.40
CA LEU A 359 6.05 22.42 4.78
C LEU A 359 7.22 23.40 4.71
N LEU A 360 7.29 24.22 3.66
CA LEU A 360 8.31 25.26 3.51
C LEU A 360 8.20 26.31 4.63
N HIS A 361 6.98 26.72 4.97
CA HIS A 361 6.74 27.66 6.07
C HIS A 361 7.22 27.08 7.41
N ALA A 362 6.83 25.84 7.73
CA ALA A 362 7.28 25.17 8.95
C ALA A 362 8.82 25.06 9.02
N ALA A 363 9.49 24.75 7.90
CA ALA A 363 10.94 24.71 7.85
C ALA A 363 11.58 26.09 8.09
N LYS A 364 11.07 27.15 7.46
CA LYS A 364 11.54 28.52 7.67
C LYS A 364 11.32 28.99 9.11
N ASP A 365 10.17 28.67 9.70
CA ASP A 365 9.85 29.00 11.10
C ASP A 365 10.81 28.30 12.08
N ILE A 366 11.11 27.02 11.87
CA ILE A 366 12.12 26.28 12.64
C ILE A 366 13.49 26.97 12.55
N LEU A 367 13.93 27.33 11.34
CA LEU A 367 15.24 27.98 11.14
C LEU A 367 15.31 29.36 11.79
N ALA A 368 14.21 30.12 11.77
CA ALA A 368 14.11 31.43 12.41
C ALA A 368 14.12 31.32 13.94
N LYS A 369 13.29 30.44 14.52
CA LYS A 369 13.19 30.24 15.98
C LYS A 369 14.45 29.66 16.61
N THR A 370 15.29 29.03 15.81
CA THR A 370 16.59 28.46 16.24
C THR A 370 17.78 29.33 15.82
N ALA A 371 17.55 30.53 15.28
CA ALA A 371 18.59 31.51 15.02
C ALA A 371 18.94 32.25 16.32
N GLY A 372 20.06 31.91 16.96
CA GLY A 372 20.50 32.51 18.22
C GLY A 372 22.01 32.77 18.26
N PRO A 373 22.46 33.84 18.96
CA PRO A 373 23.87 34.21 19.07
C PRO A 373 24.55 33.30 20.10
N GLY A 374 25.21 32.25 19.63
CA GLY A 374 25.87 31.26 20.49
C GLY A 374 26.09 29.91 19.80
N GLY A 375 25.46 29.69 18.65
CA GLY A 375 25.81 28.60 17.75
C GLY A 375 26.88 29.05 16.77
N GLU A 376 28.13 29.23 17.21
CA GLU A 376 29.18 28.66 16.37
C GLU A 376 28.73 27.20 16.19
N ILE A 377 28.32 26.83 14.97
CA ILE A 377 28.20 25.43 14.62
C ILE A 377 29.61 24.91 14.84
N ALA A 378 29.86 24.34 16.02
CA ALA A 378 31.17 23.87 16.41
C ALA A 378 31.50 22.70 15.48
N GLY A 379 32.04 23.04 14.32
CA GLY A 379 32.86 22.18 13.50
C GLY A 379 34.09 21.89 14.33
N GLY A 380 34.01 20.82 15.12
CA GLY A 380 35.10 20.41 16.00
C GLY A 380 34.72 20.44 17.47
N GLY A 381 33.76 19.60 17.88
CA GLY A 381 33.91 18.99 19.20
C GLY A 381 35.26 18.30 19.23
N GLY A 382 36.18 18.79 20.07
CA GLY A 382 37.50 18.20 20.23
C GLY A 382 37.41 16.68 20.40
N ARG A 383 38.46 15.96 20.00
CA ARG A 383 38.59 14.49 20.02
C ARG A 383 38.16 13.78 21.32
N ALA A 384 37.90 14.52 22.41
CA ALA A 384 37.27 14.01 23.61
C ALA A 384 35.76 13.72 23.37
N GLY A 385 35.44 12.49 22.96
CA GLY A 385 34.06 11.99 22.90
C GLY A 385 33.50 11.70 21.51
N SER A 386 34.30 11.71 20.44
CA SER A 386 33.90 11.15 19.15
C SER A 386 33.96 9.62 19.16
N VAL A 387 33.09 8.98 18.40
CA VAL A 387 33.11 7.54 18.11
C VAL A 387 33.36 7.36 16.62
N ASP A 388 34.25 6.43 16.28
CA ASP A 388 34.58 6.06 14.91
C ASP A 388 33.67 4.93 14.40
N CYS A 389 33.87 4.52 13.16
CA CYS A 389 33.09 3.48 12.49
C CYS A 389 33.13 2.11 13.21
N TYR A 390 34.23 1.76 13.89
CA TYR A 390 34.36 0.49 14.60
C TYR A 390 33.55 0.47 15.91
N VAL A 391 33.55 1.57 16.66
CA VAL A 391 32.69 1.72 17.84
C VAL A 391 31.22 1.73 17.43
N ILE A 392 30.89 2.38 16.31
CA ILE A 392 29.53 2.38 15.76
C ILE A 392 29.11 0.96 15.35
N GLU A 393 29.97 0.22 14.65
CA GLU A 393 29.73 -1.18 14.26
C GLU A 393 29.44 -2.06 15.49
N GLN A 394 30.25 -1.96 16.54
CA GLN A 394 30.06 -2.76 17.75
C GLN A 394 28.72 -2.44 18.45
N ALA A 395 28.34 -1.16 18.49
CA ALA A 395 27.06 -0.74 19.05
C ALA A 395 25.88 -1.20 18.17
N ALA A 396 26.02 -1.15 16.85
CA ALA A 396 25.04 -1.66 15.90
C ALA A 396 24.82 -3.17 16.07
N ARG A 397 25.90 -3.97 16.14
CA ARG A 397 25.85 -5.42 16.40
C ARG A 397 25.15 -5.74 17.72
N THR A 398 25.39 -4.93 18.76
CA THR A 398 24.72 -5.07 20.05
C THR A 398 23.21 -4.84 19.92
N MET A 399 22.78 -3.77 19.25
CA MET A 399 21.34 -3.51 19.02
C MET A 399 20.68 -4.58 18.14
N ILE A 400 21.37 -5.07 17.11
CA ILE A 400 20.92 -6.18 16.26
C ILE A 400 20.69 -7.44 17.11
N GLU A 401 21.59 -7.75 18.05
CA GLU A 401 21.44 -8.89 18.96
C GLU A 401 20.23 -8.73 19.89
N MET A 402 19.91 -7.52 20.34
CA MET A 402 18.67 -7.27 21.10
C MET A 402 17.42 -7.59 20.29
N TYR A 403 17.40 -7.28 18.99
CA TYR A 403 16.30 -7.62 18.10
C TYR A 403 16.24 -9.11 17.76
N ARG A 404 17.40 -9.76 17.59
CA ARG A 404 17.48 -11.22 17.38
C ARG A 404 16.89 -12.02 18.54
N ARG A 405 17.00 -11.51 19.77
CA ARG A 405 16.35 -12.10 20.95
C ARG A 405 14.82 -11.97 20.95
N GLN A 406 14.27 -10.93 20.30
CA GLN A 406 12.82 -10.80 20.11
C GLN A 406 12.33 -11.70 18.97
N TYR A 407 13.09 -11.78 17.88
CA TYR A 407 12.76 -12.55 16.68
C TYR A 407 14.02 -13.19 16.09
N SER A 408 14.07 -14.53 16.08
CA SER A 408 15.23 -15.28 15.59
C SER A 408 15.54 -15.01 14.11
N GLY A 409 14.54 -14.64 13.31
CA GLY A 409 14.70 -14.27 11.90
C GLY A 409 15.27 -12.86 11.67
N PHE A 410 15.66 -12.12 12.72
CA PHE A 410 16.35 -10.84 12.59
C PHE A 410 17.83 -11.03 12.20
N GLU A 411 18.05 -11.45 10.96
CA GLU A 411 19.37 -11.79 10.40
C GLU A 411 20.05 -10.57 9.75
N ALA A 412 20.12 -9.45 10.48
CA ALA A 412 20.77 -8.25 9.97
C ALA A 412 22.31 -8.39 9.94
N THR A 413 22.94 -7.87 8.88
CA THR A 413 24.41 -7.78 8.77
C THR A 413 24.90 -6.34 8.85
N VAL A 414 26.16 -6.16 9.22
CA VAL A 414 26.83 -4.85 9.26
C VAL A 414 28.06 -4.91 8.37
N GLU A 415 28.19 -3.93 7.47
CA GLU A 415 29.27 -3.85 6.48
C GLU A 415 29.97 -2.47 6.56
N LEU A 416 31.29 -2.46 6.69
CA LEU A 416 32.10 -1.24 6.61
C LEU A 416 32.53 -0.99 5.16
N ARG A 417 32.32 0.24 4.66
CA ARG A 417 32.53 0.60 3.25
C ARG A 417 33.31 1.89 3.06
N ASP A 418 34.19 1.94 2.07
CA ASP A 418 35.00 3.12 1.73
C ASP A 418 34.36 4.01 0.66
N ASP A 419 33.41 3.45 -0.10
CA ASP A 419 32.80 4.09 -1.24
C ASP A 419 31.56 4.94 -0.86
N LEU A 420 31.27 5.10 0.43
CA LEU A 420 30.11 5.84 0.95
C LEU A 420 30.51 7.17 1.60
N PRO A 421 29.72 8.25 1.43
CA PRO A 421 29.86 9.45 2.24
C PRO A 421 29.71 9.13 3.74
N ALA A 422 30.34 9.94 4.60
CA ALA A 422 30.26 9.75 6.05
C ALA A 422 28.80 9.64 6.53
N GLY A 423 28.49 8.56 7.25
CA GLY A 423 27.14 8.21 7.67
C GLY A 423 26.83 6.73 7.55
N LEU A 424 25.55 6.42 7.80
CA LEU A 424 24.98 5.07 7.74
C LEU A 424 23.95 5.01 6.61
N LEU A 425 23.76 3.82 6.05
CA LEU A 425 22.74 3.54 5.05
C LEU A 425 22.19 2.13 5.27
N VAL A 426 20.87 1.98 5.24
CA VAL A 426 20.23 0.66 5.26
C VAL A 426 19.92 0.20 3.84
N SER A 427 20.31 -1.02 3.50
CA SER A 427 20.10 -1.66 2.20
C SER A 427 19.64 -3.11 2.38
N GLY A 428 18.34 -3.34 2.20
CA GLY A 428 17.71 -4.62 2.54
C GLY A 428 17.90 -4.95 4.03
N GLY A 429 18.40 -6.15 4.33
CA GLY A 429 18.75 -6.58 5.69
C GLY A 429 20.12 -6.13 6.19
N ARG A 430 20.76 -5.14 5.53
CA ARG A 430 22.15 -4.76 5.82
C ARG A 430 22.24 -3.32 6.31
N LEU A 431 23.08 -3.09 7.32
CA LEU A 431 23.54 -1.77 7.73
C LEU A 431 24.91 -1.50 7.13
N LEU A 432 25.00 -0.52 6.25
CA LEU A 432 26.25 -0.08 5.65
C LEU A 432 26.77 1.12 6.44
N ILE A 433 28.02 1.06 6.90
CA ILE A 433 28.69 2.11 7.67
C ILE A 433 29.88 2.60 6.84
N SER A 434 29.94 3.91 6.56
CA SER A 434 31.13 4.47 5.89
C SER A 434 32.34 4.44 6.82
N ARG A 435 33.53 4.04 6.33
CA ARG A 435 34.77 4.04 7.12
C ARG A 435 35.21 5.44 7.56
N SER A 436 34.83 6.47 6.81
CA SER A 436 35.08 7.87 7.18
C SER A 436 34.08 8.41 8.20
N THR A 437 33.12 7.61 8.65
CA THR A 437 32.13 8.02 9.65
C THR A 437 32.78 8.23 11.01
N SER A 438 32.67 9.46 11.51
CA SER A 438 32.93 9.81 12.90
C SER A 438 31.82 10.73 13.40
N MET A 439 31.35 10.51 14.63
CA MET A 439 30.29 11.32 15.21
C MET A 439 30.47 11.48 16.72
N THR A 440 29.76 12.42 17.33
CA THR A 440 29.75 12.54 18.79
C THR A 440 29.08 11.33 19.43
N ARG A 441 29.62 10.84 20.55
CA ARG A 441 29.05 9.69 21.27
C ARG A 441 27.58 9.87 21.64
N ARG A 442 27.15 11.10 21.95
CA ARG A 442 25.73 11.42 22.25
C ARG A 442 24.79 11.14 21.08
N ARG A 443 25.30 11.15 19.83
CA ARG A 443 24.51 10.91 18.62
C ARG A 443 24.33 9.44 18.29
N LEU A 444 25.19 8.56 18.81
CA LEU A 444 25.23 7.13 18.48
C LEU A 444 23.87 6.45 18.69
N THR A 445 23.29 6.54 19.89
CA THR A 445 22.01 5.89 20.21
C THR A 445 20.88 6.39 19.31
N ALA A 446 20.85 7.69 19.01
CA ALA A 446 19.83 8.30 18.15
C ALA A 446 19.93 7.78 16.72
N LEU A 447 21.15 7.72 16.18
CA LEU A 447 21.38 7.22 14.82
C LEU A 447 21.09 5.72 14.70
N LEU A 448 21.48 4.90 15.69
CA LEU A 448 21.14 3.48 15.66
C LEU A 448 19.63 3.24 15.82
N SER A 449 18.95 4.05 16.63
CA SER A 449 17.48 4.00 16.75
C SER A 449 16.78 4.37 15.44
N HIS A 450 17.36 5.30 14.68
CA HIS A 450 16.91 5.66 13.33
C HIS A 450 17.11 4.49 12.35
N GLU A 451 18.34 4.04 12.16
CA GLU A 451 18.69 3.08 11.11
C GLU A 451 18.22 1.65 11.44
N ILE A 452 18.49 1.19 12.65
CA ILE A 452 18.16 -0.19 13.06
C ILE A 452 16.74 -0.23 13.63
N GLY A 453 16.42 0.72 14.52
CA GLY A 453 15.17 0.71 15.26
C GLY A 453 13.93 1.03 14.44
N VAL A 454 14.10 1.62 13.25
CA VAL A 454 13.02 1.85 12.30
C VAL A 454 13.27 1.09 11.00
N HIS A 455 14.31 1.42 10.22
CA HIS A 455 14.45 0.88 8.85
C HIS A 455 14.72 -0.63 8.79
N LEU A 456 15.64 -1.16 9.60
CA LEU A 456 15.84 -2.62 9.66
C LEU A 456 14.68 -3.32 10.36
N LEU A 457 14.17 -2.76 11.46
CA LEU A 457 13.02 -3.32 12.18
C LEU A 457 11.83 -3.56 11.25
N THR A 458 11.46 -2.55 10.45
CA THR A 458 10.31 -2.64 9.55
C THR A 458 10.59 -3.53 8.34
N TYR A 459 11.85 -3.65 7.90
CA TYR A 459 12.26 -4.64 6.90
C TYR A 459 12.03 -6.08 7.39
N PHE A 460 12.45 -6.41 8.62
CA PHE A 460 12.31 -7.77 9.16
C PHE A 460 10.87 -8.08 9.57
N ASN A 461 10.14 -7.15 10.19
CA ASN A 461 8.71 -7.33 10.43
C ASN A 461 7.93 -7.51 9.12
N GLY A 462 8.24 -6.71 8.09
CA GLY A 462 7.66 -6.87 6.76
C GLY A 462 7.97 -8.23 6.13
N SER A 463 9.16 -8.77 6.38
CA SER A 463 9.56 -10.10 5.89
C SER A 463 8.76 -11.23 6.57
N ALA A 464 8.23 -11.01 7.78
CA ALA A 464 7.43 -11.98 8.52
C ALA A 464 5.93 -12.01 8.10
N GLN A 465 5.44 -11.01 7.34
CA GLN A 465 4.03 -10.84 6.96
C GLN A 465 3.52 -11.81 5.87
N GLY A 466 4.38 -12.66 5.30
CA GLY A 466 4.00 -13.66 4.28
C GLY A 466 4.13 -13.19 2.83
N LEU A 467 4.02 -11.88 2.56
CA LEU A 467 4.35 -11.27 1.26
C LEU A 467 5.60 -10.40 1.38
N ARG A 468 6.48 -10.49 0.38
CA ARG A 468 7.72 -9.71 0.32
C ARG A 468 7.46 -8.23 0.00
N LEU A 469 6.29 -7.91 -0.54
CA LEU A 469 5.82 -6.54 -0.69
C LEU A 469 5.96 -5.73 0.61
N PHE A 470 5.69 -6.32 1.78
CA PHE A 470 5.78 -5.60 3.07
C PHE A 470 7.22 -5.36 3.56
N ARG A 471 8.21 -6.14 3.10
CA ARG A 471 9.65 -5.87 3.38
C ARG A 471 10.25 -4.85 2.41
N THR A 472 9.84 -4.90 1.16
CA THR A 472 10.29 -3.98 0.10
C THR A 472 9.58 -2.64 0.22
N GLY A 473 8.36 -2.66 0.76
CA GLY A 473 7.55 -1.52 1.16
C GLY A 473 6.46 -1.16 0.16
N LEU A 474 5.30 -0.76 0.68
CA LEU A 474 4.18 -0.24 -0.10
C LEU A 474 4.54 1.12 -0.70
N ALA A 475 4.00 1.45 -1.87
CA ALA A 475 4.38 2.67 -2.58
C ALA A 475 4.25 3.92 -1.69
N GLY A 476 5.29 4.77 -1.66
CA GLY A 476 5.27 6.00 -0.86
C GLY A 476 5.47 5.81 0.65
N TYR A 477 5.85 4.62 1.13
CA TYR A 477 6.11 4.36 2.55
C TYR A 477 7.21 5.24 3.16
N GLU A 478 8.14 5.75 2.33
CA GLU A 478 9.37 6.38 2.79
C GLU A 478 9.11 7.59 3.70
N GLY A 479 8.11 8.42 3.39
CA GLY A 479 7.82 9.62 4.17
C GLY A 479 7.58 9.34 5.64
N VAL A 480 6.66 8.41 5.94
CA VAL A 480 6.35 8.07 7.32
C VAL A 480 7.51 7.32 8.00
N GLN A 481 8.25 6.46 7.28
CA GLN A 481 9.43 5.80 7.87
C GLN A 481 10.48 6.83 8.30
N GLU A 482 10.82 7.82 7.47
CA GLU A 482 11.76 8.87 7.86
C GLU A 482 11.20 9.69 9.03
N GLY A 483 9.89 9.98 9.05
CA GLY A 483 9.22 10.64 10.17
C GLY A 483 9.31 9.88 11.49
N LEU A 484 9.05 8.57 11.47
CA LEU A 484 9.18 7.67 12.61
C LEU A 484 10.63 7.57 13.08
N ALA A 485 11.59 7.60 12.16
CA ALA A 485 13.00 7.56 12.47
C ALA A 485 13.46 8.87 13.16
N VAL A 486 12.96 10.02 12.72
CA VAL A 486 13.18 11.32 13.39
C VAL A 486 12.49 11.36 14.76
N LEU A 487 11.28 10.78 14.89
CA LEU A 487 10.61 10.62 16.18
C LEU A 487 11.45 9.71 17.11
N ALA A 488 11.98 8.59 16.62
CA ALA A 488 12.82 7.67 17.39
C ALA A 488 14.06 8.39 17.95
N GLU A 489 14.71 9.25 17.16
CA GLU A 489 15.80 10.10 17.65
C GLU A 489 15.35 10.99 18.82
N TYR A 490 14.18 11.59 18.75
CA TYR A 490 13.62 12.39 19.85
C TYR A 490 13.33 11.55 21.09
N LEU A 491 12.70 10.38 20.94
CA LEU A 491 12.34 9.52 22.07
C LEU A 491 13.55 9.08 22.90
N VAL A 492 14.69 8.86 22.24
CA VAL A 492 15.97 8.53 22.92
C VAL A 492 16.79 9.77 23.31
N GLY A 493 16.31 10.98 23.04
CA GLY A 493 16.92 12.23 23.50
C GLY A 493 18.03 12.74 22.59
N GLY A 494 18.05 12.32 21.33
CA GLY A 494 19.01 12.73 20.31
C GLY A 494 18.59 13.93 19.48
N MET A 495 17.45 14.57 19.77
CA MET A 495 16.98 15.75 19.06
C MET A 495 17.59 17.03 19.66
N THR A 496 18.57 17.58 18.95
CA THR A 496 19.23 18.85 19.29
C THR A 496 18.80 19.97 18.35
N THR A 497 19.13 21.21 18.71
CA THR A 497 18.91 22.38 17.85
C THR A 497 19.57 22.20 16.48
N GLU A 498 20.82 21.73 16.43
CA GLU A 498 21.56 21.51 15.19
C GLU A 498 20.90 20.44 14.33
N ARG A 499 20.41 19.36 14.94
CA ARG A 499 19.71 18.29 14.22
C ARG A 499 18.40 18.80 13.61
N LEU A 500 17.60 19.53 14.39
CA LEU A 500 16.33 20.08 13.91
C LEU A 500 16.56 21.12 12.79
N ARG A 501 17.56 22.00 12.96
CA ARG A 501 18.00 22.95 11.92
C ARG A 501 18.40 22.24 10.64
N LEU A 502 19.19 21.17 10.73
CA LEU A 502 19.60 20.38 9.56
C LEU A 502 18.40 19.83 8.79
N ILE A 503 17.40 19.27 9.51
CA ILE A 503 16.18 18.73 8.89
C ILE A 503 15.38 19.84 8.20
N ALA A 504 15.22 20.99 8.83
CA ALA A 504 14.51 22.13 8.25
C ALA A 504 15.24 22.74 7.04
N ALA A 505 16.55 22.93 7.13
CA ALA A 505 17.33 23.49 6.05
C ALA A 505 17.35 22.59 4.80
N ARG A 506 17.24 21.26 4.97
CA ARG A 506 17.06 20.32 3.85
C ARG A 506 15.77 20.58 3.07
N VAL A 507 14.68 20.93 3.75
CA VAL A 507 13.41 21.29 3.09
C VAL A 507 13.56 22.57 2.28
N VAL A 508 14.16 23.61 2.88
CA VAL A 508 14.37 24.89 2.18
C VAL A 508 15.28 24.73 0.96
N ALA A 509 16.39 24.01 1.12
CA ALA A 509 17.32 23.76 0.03
C ALA A 509 16.71 22.85 -1.07
N CYS A 510 15.85 21.88 -0.69
CA CYS A 510 15.08 21.10 -1.65
C CYS A 510 14.10 21.97 -2.44
N ALA A 511 13.41 22.91 -1.79
CA ALA A 511 12.53 23.85 -2.47
C ALA A 511 13.32 24.70 -3.48
N ALA A 512 14.45 25.29 -3.07
CA ALA A 512 15.31 26.07 -3.94
C ALA A 512 15.79 25.28 -5.16
N MET A 513 16.26 24.04 -4.96
CA MET A 513 16.67 23.16 -6.06
C MET A 513 15.51 22.87 -7.03
N LEU A 514 14.32 22.54 -6.51
CA LEU A 514 13.13 22.27 -7.34
C LEU A 514 12.59 23.53 -8.05
N GLU A 515 12.96 24.72 -7.59
CA GLU A 515 12.68 26.02 -8.23
C GLU A 515 13.77 26.43 -9.23
N GLY A 516 14.80 25.60 -9.42
CA GLY A 516 15.84 25.80 -10.42
C GLY A 516 17.10 26.50 -9.92
N ALA A 517 17.27 26.67 -8.61
CA ALA A 517 18.54 27.12 -8.06
C ALA A 517 19.67 26.16 -8.48
N SER A 518 20.85 26.71 -8.67
CA SER A 518 22.08 25.95 -8.89
C SER A 518 22.64 25.41 -7.57
N PHE A 519 23.58 24.46 -7.71
CA PHE A 519 24.34 23.93 -6.58
C PHE A 519 24.95 25.05 -5.73
N GLN A 520 25.60 26.02 -6.38
CA GLN A 520 26.28 27.12 -5.70
C GLN A 520 25.29 28.06 -5.02
N GLU A 521 24.18 28.43 -5.68
CA GLU A 521 23.16 29.29 -5.07
C GLU A 521 22.57 28.65 -3.82
N THR A 522 22.27 27.35 -3.88
CA THR A 522 21.76 26.61 -2.71
C THR A 522 22.79 26.53 -1.59
N PHE A 523 24.06 26.23 -1.92
CA PHE A 523 25.16 26.23 -0.97
C PHE A 523 25.35 27.60 -0.31
N HIS A 524 25.40 28.68 -1.10
CA HIS A 524 25.59 30.05 -0.59
C HIS A 524 24.42 30.49 0.28
N ALA A 525 23.18 30.15 -0.07
CA ALA A 525 22.02 30.42 0.76
C ALA A 525 22.11 29.71 2.12
N LEU A 526 22.52 28.43 2.14
CA LEU A 526 22.73 27.68 3.39
C LEU A 526 23.79 28.34 4.28
N VAL A 527 24.90 28.81 3.71
CA VAL A 527 25.97 29.46 4.47
C VAL A 527 25.56 30.86 4.94
N ARG A 528 25.10 31.71 4.01
CA ARG A 528 24.87 33.14 4.25
C ARG A 528 23.56 33.41 5.00
N ASP A 529 22.48 32.79 4.58
CA ASP A 529 21.14 33.12 5.08
C ASP A 529 20.76 32.28 6.30
N TYR A 530 21.31 31.07 6.40
CA TYR A 530 21.02 30.12 7.48
C TYR A 530 22.21 29.80 8.38
N GLY A 531 23.38 30.40 8.14
CA GLY A 531 24.54 30.32 9.04
C GLY A 531 25.16 28.92 9.17
N PHE A 532 24.98 28.04 8.18
CA PHE A 532 25.62 26.72 8.20
C PHE A 532 27.13 26.82 7.92
N SER A 533 27.93 25.96 8.56
CA SER A 533 29.34 25.84 8.20
C SER A 533 29.48 25.33 6.76
N GLU A 534 30.54 25.75 6.06
CA GLU A 534 30.73 25.42 4.64
C GLU A 534 30.66 23.91 4.38
N ILE A 535 31.32 23.09 5.20
CA ILE A 535 31.27 21.63 5.06
C ILE A 535 29.86 21.05 5.23
N SER A 536 29.09 21.58 6.19
CA SER A 536 27.71 21.12 6.44
C SER A 536 26.79 21.51 5.29
N ALA A 537 26.90 22.76 4.83
CA ALA A 537 26.18 23.26 3.67
C ALA A 537 26.52 22.43 2.43
N PHE A 538 27.80 22.14 2.18
CA PHE A 538 28.21 21.29 1.06
C PHE A 538 27.60 19.89 1.11
N HIS A 539 27.66 19.20 2.25
CA HIS A 539 27.07 17.86 2.38
C HIS A 539 25.55 17.86 2.20
N MET A 540 24.86 18.91 2.64
CA MET A 540 23.44 19.09 2.39
C MET A 540 23.15 19.30 0.90
N THR A 541 23.88 20.21 0.26
CA THR A 541 23.73 20.47 -1.18
C THR A 541 24.08 19.21 -1.99
N LEU A 542 25.15 18.48 -1.67
CA LEU A 542 25.49 17.21 -2.33
C LEU A 542 24.34 16.20 -2.28
N ARG A 543 23.70 16.02 -1.12
CA ARG A 543 22.57 15.09 -0.98
C ARG A 543 21.38 15.45 -1.87
N LEU A 544 21.16 16.74 -2.09
CA LEU A 544 20.09 17.26 -2.93
C LEU A 544 20.46 17.18 -4.41
N TYR A 545 21.68 17.55 -4.82
CA TYR A 545 22.05 17.59 -6.23
C TYR A 545 22.57 16.25 -6.78
N ARG A 546 22.69 15.22 -5.95
CA ARG A 546 23.09 13.89 -6.42
C ARG A 546 22.11 13.32 -7.45
N GLY A 547 22.64 12.59 -8.42
CA GLY A 547 21.87 11.99 -9.51
C GLY A 547 21.29 13.00 -10.51
N GLY A 548 21.43 14.31 -10.29
CA GLY A 548 20.79 15.38 -11.07
C GLY A 548 19.69 16.12 -10.33
N GLY A 549 19.39 15.78 -9.07
CA GLY A 549 18.41 16.47 -8.21
C GLY A 549 17.44 15.52 -7.51
N LEU A 550 17.67 15.22 -6.24
CA LEU A 550 16.90 14.28 -5.42
C LEU A 550 16.14 15.01 -4.28
N ALA A 551 14.82 15.08 -4.43
CA ALA A 551 13.90 15.71 -3.49
C ALA A 551 13.62 14.91 -2.21
N LYS A 552 14.17 13.69 -2.07
CA LYS A 552 13.95 12.78 -0.93
C LYS A 552 14.15 13.47 0.43
N ASP A 553 15.13 14.38 0.56
CA ASP A 553 15.46 14.99 1.86
C ASP A 553 14.33 15.89 2.43
N ALA A 554 13.33 16.28 1.62
CA ALA A 554 12.13 16.98 2.11
C ALA A 554 11.20 16.07 2.95
N ILE A 555 11.22 14.76 2.73
CA ILE A 555 10.26 13.83 3.36
C ILE A 555 10.53 13.62 4.86
N TYR A 556 11.73 13.97 5.35
CA TYR A 556 12.08 13.86 6.77
C TYR A 556 11.19 14.76 7.65
N LEU A 557 11.10 16.05 7.30
CA LEU A 557 10.25 16.98 8.06
C LEU A 557 8.77 16.72 7.76
N ARG A 558 8.43 16.43 6.49
CA ARG A 558 7.06 16.09 6.11
C ARG A 558 6.53 14.90 6.91
N GLY A 559 7.27 13.81 6.92
CA GLY A 559 6.96 12.60 7.66
C GLY A 559 6.89 12.85 9.16
N LEU A 560 7.80 13.66 9.72
CA LEU A 560 7.73 14.01 11.14
C LEU A 560 6.41 14.73 11.47
N LEU A 561 6.02 15.73 10.66
CA LEU A 561 4.77 16.47 10.84
C LEU A 561 3.55 15.54 10.71
N GLU A 562 3.56 14.61 9.76
CA GLU A 562 2.50 13.60 9.59
C GLU A 562 2.39 12.68 10.82
N VAL A 563 3.52 12.18 11.33
CA VAL A 563 3.56 11.32 12.52
C VAL A 563 3.09 12.07 13.77
N LEU A 564 3.52 13.32 13.97
CA LEU A 564 3.07 14.15 15.10
C LEU A 564 1.57 14.45 15.01
N LYS A 565 1.06 14.77 13.81
CA LYS A 565 -0.37 14.97 13.58
C LYS A 565 -1.18 13.70 13.89
N HIS A 566 -0.71 12.54 13.44
CA HIS A 566 -1.34 11.24 13.72
C HIS A 566 -1.41 10.98 15.23
N LEU A 567 -0.30 11.17 15.95
CA LEU A 567 -0.25 11.02 17.40
C LEU A 567 -1.14 12.02 18.14
N GLY A 568 -1.13 13.29 17.74
CA GLY A 568 -1.97 14.34 18.31
C GLY A 568 -3.47 14.12 18.09
N SER A 569 -3.84 13.34 17.08
CA SER A 569 -5.22 12.94 16.79
C SER A 569 -5.65 11.66 17.51
N GLY A 570 -4.82 11.12 18.41
CA GLY A 570 -5.08 9.87 19.15
C GLY A 570 -4.67 8.59 18.40
N GLY A 571 -3.93 8.71 17.30
CA GLY A 571 -3.47 7.57 16.50
C GLY A 571 -2.43 6.71 17.21
N ALA A 572 -2.50 5.38 17.00
CA ALA A 572 -1.55 4.41 17.54
C ALA A 572 -0.31 4.25 16.64
N LEU A 573 0.85 3.91 17.24
CA LEU A 573 2.09 3.61 16.49
C LEU A 573 2.17 2.16 16.03
N ASP A 574 1.51 1.24 16.73
CA ASP A 574 1.60 -0.21 16.48
C ASP A 574 1.45 -0.63 15.01
N PRO A 575 0.54 -0.04 14.22
CA PRO A 575 0.39 -0.41 12.82
C PRO A 575 1.63 -0.10 11.95
N PHE A 576 2.42 0.92 12.30
CA PHE A 576 3.64 1.26 11.55
C PHE A 576 4.77 0.26 11.70
N TRP A 577 4.68 -0.63 12.70
CA TRP A 577 5.69 -1.65 12.94
C TRP A 577 5.42 -2.93 12.15
N MET A 578 4.28 -3.07 11.47
CA MET A 578 3.95 -4.27 10.69
C MET A 578 4.88 -4.52 9.50
N GLY A 579 5.46 -3.45 8.94
CA GLY A 579 6.33 -3.49 7.78
C GLY A 579 6.59 -2.08 7.24
N LYS A 580 7.06 -1.98 6.00
CA LYS A 580 7.24 -0.68 5.33
C LYS A 580 5.93 -0.26 4.67
N ILE A 581 5.14 0.55 5.39
CA ILE A 581 3.76 0.92 5.04
C ILE A 581 3.65 2.45 4.94
N ALA A 582 2.91 2.96 3.96
CA ALA A 582 2.58 4.38 3.86
C ALA A 582 1.31 4.73 4.67
N ALA A 583 1.18 5.99 5.09
CA ALA A 583 0.00 6.44 5.84
C ALA A 583 -1.32 6.23 5.06
N SER A 584 -1.30 6.39 3.73
CA SER A 584 -2.46 6.16 2.87
C SER A 584 -2.96 4.72 2.88
N HIS A 585 -2.10 3.75 3.21
CA HIS A 585 -2.42 2.33 3.18
C HIS A 585 -2.97 1.79 4.49
N PHE A 586 -3.15 2.63 5.52
CA PHE A 586 -3.58 2.14 6.83
C PHE A 586 -4.92 1.41 6.84
N GLY A 587 -5.92 1.95 6.14
CA GLY A 587 -7.23 1.31 6.03
C GLY A 587 -7.14 -0.08 5.38
N VAL A 588 -6.30 -0.18 4.35
CA VAL A 588 -6.02 -1.45 3.66
C VAL A 588 -5.29 -2.43 4.59
N MET A 589 -4.30 -1.98 5.36
CA MET A 589 -3.60 -2.86 6.31
C MET A 589 -4.53 -3.37 7.42
N GLN A 590 -5.41 -2.53 7.95
CA GLN A 590 -6.43 -2.95 8.92
C GLN A 590 -7.39 -3.97 8.32
N GLU A 591 -7.78 -3.79 7.06
CA GLU A 591 -8.59 -4.74 6.33
C GLU A 591 -7.89 -6.10 6.17
N LEU A 592 -6.66 -6.12 5.66
CA LEU A 592 -5.89 -7.36 5.48
C LEU A 592 -5.68 -8.08 6.82
N ASN A 593 -5.42 -7.33 7.90
CA ASN A 593 -5.34 -7.88 9.25
C ASN A 593 -6.69 -8.46 9.73
N SER A 594 -7.81 -7.78 9.49
CA SER A 594 -9.16 -8.29 9.84
C SER A 594 -9.53 -9.58 9.11
N ARG A 595 -8.95 -9.79 7.92
CA ARG A 595 -9.06 -11.01 7.12
C ARG A 595 -8.08 -12.10 7.56
N GLY A 596 -7.17 -11.81 8.49
CA GLY A 596 -6.14 -12.76 8.93
C GLY A 596 -5.03 -12.98 7.90
N LEU A 597 -4.90 -12.08 6.92
CA LEU A 597 -3.84 -12.13 5.90
C LEU A 597 -2.52 -11.54 6.42
N LEU A 598 -2.58 -10.75 7.50
CA LEU A 598 -1.40 -10.19 8.16
C LEU A 598 -1.21 -10.85 9.53
N LYS A 599 0.04 -10.86 9.97
CA LYS A 599 0.42 -11.29 11.32
C LYS A 599 0.68 -10.06 12.18
N ALA A 600 0.48 -10.21 13.48
CA ALA A 600 0.96 -9.22 14.44
C ALA A 600 2.48 -9.02 14.26
N PRO A 601 3.00 -7.79 14.40
CA PRO A 601 4.43 -7.55 14.30
C PRO A 601 5.17 -8.30 15.42
N GLU A 602 6.13 -9.14 15.03
CA GLU A 602 6.93 -9.95 15.97
C GLU A 602 7.94 -9.09 16.74
N ILE A 603 8.41 -8.01 16.12
CA ILE A 603 9.44 -7.13 16.68
C ILE A 603 8.82 -5.80 17.12
N ARG A 604 9.20 -5.35 18.33
CA ARG A 604 8.86 -4.02 18.86
C ARG A 604 10.09 -3.13 18.95
N PRO A 605 10.00 -1.83 18.65
CA PRO A 605 11.18 -0.96 18.69
C PRO A 605 11.78 -0.84 20.09
N VAL A 606 13.07 -1.17 20.22
CA VAL A 606 13.82 -1.11 21.48
C VAL A 606 13.91 0.33 22.00
N PHE A 607 13.88 1.34 21.14
CA PHE A 607 13.89 2.75 21.58
C PHE A 607 12.68 3.12 22.44
N LEU A 608 11.57 2.37 22.37
CA LEU A 608 10.42 2.58 23.26
C LEU A 608 10.69 2.14 24.70
N LEU A 609 11.71 1.30 24.92
CA LEU A 609 12.16 0.87 26.25
C LEU A 609 13.07 1.90 26.93
N HIS A 610 13.45 2.98 26.23
CA HIS A 610 14.28 4.02 26.81
C HIS A 610 13.52 4.71 27.98
N PRO A 611 14.17 4.98 29.13
CA PRO A 611 13.46 5.45 30.34
C PRO A 611 12.63 6.73 30.16
N GLN A 612 13.01 7.59 29.22
CA GLN A 612 12.28 8.83 28.91
C GLN A 612 11.36 8.73 27.69
N ALA A 613 11.35 7.60 26.96
CA ALA A 613 10.58 7.48 25.72
C ALA A 613 9.08 7.67 25.98
N GLN A 614 8.52 7.05 27.02
CA GLN A 614 7.10 7.17 27.32
C GLN A 614 6.68 8.62 27.60
N LYS A 615 7.44 9.34 28.45
CA LYS A 615 7.19 10.76 28.75
C LYS A 615 7.26 11.64 27.49
N ARG A 616 8.23 11.38 26.61
CA ARG A 616 8.38 12.12 25.35
C ARG A 616 7.29 11.77 24.34
N LEU A 617 6.86 10.52 24.29
CA LEU A 617 5.75 10.07 23.45
C LEU A 617 4.42 10.69 23.89
N GLU A 618 4.19 10.83 25.20
CA GLU A 618 3.03 11.55 25.75
C GLU A 618 3.02 13.02 25.35
N LYS A 619 4.18 13.69 25.37
CA LYS A 619 4.30 15.04 24.80
C LYS A 619 3.95 15.08 23.32
N ALA A 620 4.45 14.13 22.52
CA ALA A 620 4.10 14.05 21.10
C ALA A 620 2.58 13.89 20.89
N ARG A 621 1.92 13.08 21.73
CA ARG A 621 0.46 12.90 21.72
C ARG A 621 -0.32 14.15 22.16
N SER A 622 0.28 15.07 22.91
CA SER A 622 -0.36 16.32 23.32
C SER A 622 -0.26 17.44 22.28
N GLY A 623 0.12 17.14 21.02
CA GLY A 623 0.20 18.12 19.94
C GLY A 623 1.53 18.87 19.86
N LEU A 624 2.65 18.19 20.15
CA LEU A 624 4.00 18.75 20.13
C LEU A 624 4.38 19.31 18.75
N LEU A 625 4.90 20.52 18.71
CA LEU A 625 5.52 21.11 17.52
C LEU A 625 7.00 20.71 17.41
N PRO A 626 7.57 20.64 16.20
CA PRO A 626 8.97 20.23 16.02
C PRO A 626 9.98 21.05 16.85
N VAL A 627 9.77 22.35 17.01
CA VAL A 627 10.65 23.22 17.82
C VAL A 627 10.67 22.86 19.31
N GLU A 628 9.60 22.26 19.82
CA GLU A 628 9.47 21.83 21.22
C GLU A 628 10.11 20.45 21.45
N MET A 629 10.56 19.77 20.38
CA MET A 629 11.27 18.50 20.47
C MET A 629 12.74 18.67 20.88
N ILE A 630 13.27 19.89 20.82
CA ILE A 630 14.64 20.18 21.25
C ILE A 630 14.72 19.83 22.74
N ALA A 631 15.62 18.91 23.09
CA ALA A 631 15.83 18.58 24.49
C ALA A 631 16.31 19.84 25.23
N SER A 632 15.55 20.30 26.22
CA SER A 632 16.08 21.19 27.25
C SER A 632 17.23 20.42 27.92
N SER A 633 18.45 20.88 27.67
CA SER A 633 19.70 20.29 28.13
C SER A 633 19.76 20.14 29.64
#